data_AF-A0A7C0ZW36-F1
#
_entry.id   AF-A0A7C0ZW36-F1
#
_cell.length_a   1.000
_cell.length_b   1.000
_cell.length_c   1.000
_cell.angle_alpha   90.00
_cell.angle_beta   90.00
_cell.angle_gamma   90.00
#
_symmetry.space_group_name_H-M   'P 1'
#
loop_
_entity.id
_entity.type
_entity.pdbx_description
1 polymer ?
#
loop_
_entity_poly.entity_id
_entity_poly.type
_entity_poly.pdbx_seq_one_letter_code
_entity_poly.pdbx_strand_id
1 'polypeptide(L)'
;MNWKGLIVLLVILSLVGYMFLSKKEGKSIVNLFRSKVGKFVERVKVGSKKSIPVKLELSGNTILGQRLSLSGSNIEGIVSLGLIEVNGNKISIKENKYDVVVTGFNGEVVVGNDGIVTIDGKAEQVGVGDFSFLKEEGKSISVTLQGIPFKLVITNVNQDFSFAGVDGELTVGGRLKLSLSNDALNILDFSGSLSLDENKVLLDGIGSSFSIKGEDININVS
;
A
#
# COMPACT_ATOMS: atom_id res chain seq x y z
N MET A 1 25.23 46.18 12.88
CA MET A 1 25.62 44.81 13.32
C MET A 1 26.56 44.94 14.50
N ASN A 2 26.18 44.45 15.68
CA ASN A 2 26.90 44.74 16.93
C ASN A 2 28.08 43.77 17.09
N TRP A 3 29.27 44.20 16.67
CA TRP A 3 30.50 43.38 16.66
C TRP A 3 30.84 42.75 18.02
N LYS A 4 30.45 43.40 19.12
CA LYS A 4 30.58 42.87 20.48
C LYS A 4 29.75 41.60 20.70
N GLY A 5 28.56 41.52 20.11
CA GLY A 5 27.71 40.33 20.17
C GLY A 5 28.28 39.13 19.41
N LEU A 6 28.99 39.39 18.31
CA LEU A 6 29.62 38.34 17.50
C LEU A 6 30.83 37.74 18.20
N ILE A 7 31.62 38.56 18.90
CA ILE A 7 32.75 38.10 19.71
C ILE A 7 32.25 37.24 20.89
N VAL A 8 31.19 37.66 21.57
CA VAL A 8 30.59 36.89 22.67
C VAL A 8 30.06 35.53 22.18
N LEU A 9 29.40 35.49 21.02
CA LEU A 9 28.92 34.25 20.42
C LEU A 9 30.07 33.28 20.09
N LEU A 10 31.18 33.81 19.57
CA LEU A 10 32.34 33.00 19.17
C LEU A 10 33.09 32.44 20.39
N VAL A 11 33.17 33.23 21.47
CA VAL A 11 33.72 32.77 22.77
C VAL A 11 32.85 31.69 23.39
N ILE A 12 31.51 31.83 23.35
CA ILE A 12 30.58 30.80 23.83
C ILE A 12 30.71 29.52 23.00
N LEU A 13 30.76 29.63 21.66
CA LEU A 13 30.96 28.47 20.77
C LEU A 13 32.30 27.77 20.99
N SER A 14 33.36 28.52 21.26
CA SER A 14 34.68 27.98 21.57
C SER A 14 34.71 27.25 22.93
N LEU A 15 34.08 27.82 23.95
CA LEU A 15 33.93 27.19 25.27
C LEU A 15 33.08 25.91 25.21
N VAL A 16 31.98 25.95 24.47
CA VAL A 16 31.11 24.78 24.24
C VAL A 16 31.86 23.72 23.45
N GLY A 17 32.57 24.10 22.38
CA GLY A 17 33.41 23.18 21.60
C GLY A 17 34.53 22.53 22.44
N TYR A 18 35.18 23.31 23.30
CA TYR A 18 36.21 22.82 24.21
C TYR A 18 35.64 21.84 25.24
N MET A 19 34.45 22.11 25.80
CA MET A 19 33.73 21.18 26.68
C MET A 19 33.34 19.86 25.98
N PHE A 20 33.02 19.91 24.68
CA PHE A 20 32.64 18.72 23.92
C PHE A 20 33.83 17.88 23.43
N LEU A 21 35.00 18.49 23.21
CA LEU A 21 36.22 17.84 22.74
C LEU A 21 37.16 17.38 23.86
N SER A 22 37.04 17.95 25.07
CA SER A 22 37.92 17.66 26.20
C SER A 22 37.40 16.51 27.08
N LYS A 23 38.12 15.38 27.03
CA LYS A 23 38.08 14.20 27.91
C LYS A 23 36.81 13.32 27.93
N LYS A 24 37.03 12.07 28.37
CA LYS A 24 36.16 10.87 28.33
C LYS A 24 34.69 11.06 28.71
N GLU A 25 34.32 12.13 29.42
CA GLU A 25 32.94 12.42 29.85
C GLU A 25 32.10 13.13 28.77
N GLY A 26 32.71 13.89 27.85
CA GLY A 26 32.00 14.58 26.76
C GLY A 26 31.31 13.63 25.78
N LYS A 27 31.87 12.43 25.56
CA LYS A 27 31.25 11.39 24.72
C LYS A 27 29.93 10.88 25.30
N SER A 28 29.77 10.86 26.62
CA SER A 28 28.53 10.41 27.28
C SER A 28 27.39 11.41 27.06
N ILE A 29 27.69 12.70 27.18
CA ILE A 29 26.70 13.78 26.99
C ILE A 29 26.31 13.91 25.51
N VAL A 30 27.24 13.76 24.56
CA VAL A 30 26.93 13.74 23.13
C VAL A 30 26.07 12.53 22.76
N ASN A 31 26.33 11.36 23.36
CA ASN A 31 25.51 10.18 23.15
C ASN A 31 24.10 10.32 23.75
N LEU A 32 23.97 10.97 24.91
CA LEU A 32 22.67 11.30 25.50
C LEU A 32 21.91 12.36 24.68
N PHE A 33 22.59 13.37 24.13
CA PHE A 33 21.99 14.35 23.24
C PHE A 33 21.60 13.73 21.89
N ARG A 34 22.45 12.91 21.26
CA ARG A 34 22.08 12.15 20.05
C ARG A 34 20.93 11.19 20.30
N SER A 35 20.89 10.53 21.45
CA SER A 35 19.79 9.65 21.84
C SER A 35 18.49 10.41 22.07
N LYS A 36 18.53 11.54 22.79
CA LYS A 36 17.32 12.33 23.08
C LYS A 36 16.83 13.13 21.87
N VAL A 37 17.73 13.80 21.14
CA VAL A 37 17.42 14.54 19.92
C VAL A 37 17.09 13.58 18.79
N GLY A 38 17.79 12.44 18.67
CA GLY A 38 17.44 11.37 17.74
C GLY A 38 16.01 10.87 17.97
N LYS A 39 15.66 10.54 19.21
CA LYS A 39 14.28 10.16 19.61
C LYS A 39 13.26 11.30 19.50
N PHE A 40 13.70 12.56 19.45
CA PHE A 40 12.83 13.72 19.25
C PHE A 40 12.60 13.97 17.75
N VAL A 41 13.64 13.85 16.92
CA VAL A 41 13.54 13.89 15.45
C VAL A 41 12.77 12.69 14.91
N GLU A 42 12.94 11.51 15.52
CA GLU A 42 12.17 10.30 15.22
C GLU A 42 10.70 10.45 15.65
N ARG A 43 10.41 11.19 16.74
CA ARG A 43 9.03 11.56 17.12
C ARG A 43 8.43 12.72 16.33
N VAL A 44 9.24 13.64 15.81
CA VAL A 44 8.79 14.81 15.02
C VAL A 44 8.63 14.46 13.53
N LYS A 45 9.30 13.42 13.02
CA LYS A 45 9.03 12.88 11.67
C LYS A 45 7.79 12.00 11.57
N VAL A 46 7.16 11.62 12.69
CA VAL A 46 5.83 11.02 12.69
C VAL A 46 4.82 12.16 12.85
N GLY A 47 4.71 13.01 11.83
CA GLY A 47 3.42 13.64 11.57
C GLY A 47 2.47 12.48 11.35
N SER A 48 1.58 12.21 12.30
CA SER A 48 0.60 11.13 12.15
C SER A 48 -0.19 11.42 10.89
N LYS A 49 0.16 10.74 9.78
CA LYS A 49 -0.63 10.79 8.55
C LYS A 49 -2.05 10.44 8.96
N LYS A 50 -2.96 11.38 8.76
CA LYS A 50 -4.33 11.26 9.23
C LYS A 50 -4.97 10.14 8.45
N SER A 51 -5.24 9.00 9.10
CA SER A 51 -5.94 7.88 8.46
C SER A 51 -7.41 8.24 8.34
N ILE A 52 -7.88 8.41 7.12
CA ILE A 52 -9.25 8.81 6.82
C ILE A 52 -9.95 7.60 6.18
N PRO A 53 -11.08 7.12 6.74
CA PRO A 53 -11.87 6.06 6.13
C PRO A 53 -12.28 6.45 4.71
N VAL A 54 -12.11 5.53 3.77
CA VAL A 54 -12.48 5.71 2.37
C VAL A 54 -13.21 4.49 1.86
N LYS A 55 -14.29 4.73 1.12
CA LYS A 55 -14.98 3.73 0.33
C LYS A 55 -15.16 4.27 -1.07
N LEU A 56 -14.60 3.60 -2.05
CA LEU A 56 -14.71 3.96 -3.45
C LEU A 56 -15.44 2.85 -4.20
N GLU A 57 -16.56 3.19 -4.81
CA GLU A 57 -17.34 2.30 -5.67
C GLU A 57 -17.24 2.81 -7.10
N LEU A 58 -16.55 2.07 -7.97
CA LEU A 58 -16.37 2.42 -9.37
C LEU A 58 -17.23 1.51 -10.25
N SER A 59 -17.80 2.10 -11.29
CA SER A 59 -18.51 1.37 -12.34
C SER A 59 -17.53 0.88 -13.40
N GLY A 60 -17.74 -0.35 -13.89
CA GLY A 60 -16.90 -0.98 -14.93
C GLY A 60 -15.51 -1.41 -14.44
N ASN A 61 -14.70 -1.88 -15.39
CA ASN A 61 -13.33 -2.38 -15.13
C ASN A 61 -12.31 -1.24 -15.10
N THR A 62 -12.48 -0.30 -14.16
CA THR A 62 -11.63 0.89 -14.00
C THR A 62 -10.21 0.60 -13.49
N ILE A 63 -9.91 -0.65 -13.13
CA ILE A 63 -8.57 -1.10 -12.73
C ILE A 63 -7.77 -1.77 -13.87
N LEU A 64 -8.26 -1.75 -15.11
CA LEU A 64 -7.49 -2.27 -16.24
C LEU A 64 -6.13 -1.56 -16.36
N GLY A 65 -5.08 -2.34 -16.60
CA GLY A 65 -3.70 -1.87 -16.66
C GLY A 65 -3.07 -1.59 -15.29
N GLN A 66 -3.79 -1.76 -14.18
CA GLN A 66 -3.26 -1.55 -12.85
C GLN A 66 -2.37 -2.72 -12.40
N ARG A 67 -1.39 -2.35 -11.59
CA ARG A 67 -0.44 -3.25 -10.95
C ARG A 67 -0.53 -3.07 -9.46
N LEU A 68 -0.70 -4.17 -8.74
CA LEU A 68 -0.82 -4.21 -7.30
C LEU A 68 0.38 -4.94 -6.72
N SER A 69 1.21 -4.23 -5.95
CA SER A 69 2.33 -4.84 -5.23
C SER A 69 1.84 -5.23 -3.83
N LEU A 70 1.83 -6.54 -3.56
CA LEU A 70 1.19 -7.12 -2.39
C LEU A 70 2.23 -7.70 -1.43
N SER A 71 1.97 -7.55 -0.13
CA SER A 71 2.85 -8.01 0.96
C SER A 71 2.00 -8.53 2.12
N GLY A 72 2.04 -9.84 2.33
CA GLY A 72 1.19 -10.54 3.29
C GLY A 72 -0.31 -10.40 2.99
N SER A 73 -0.70 -10.33 1.72
CA SER A 73 -2.09 -10.14 1.31
C SER A 73 -2.82 -11.49 1.17
N ASN A 74 -4.14 -11.49 1.27
CA ASN A 74 -4.96 -12.66 0.90
C ASN A 74 -5.78 -12.33 -0.34
N ILE A 75 -5.85 -13.29 -1.27
CA ILE A 75 -6.58 -13.18 -2.52
C ILE A 75 -7.61 -14.31 -2.56
N GLU A 76 -8.88 -13.97 -2.73
CA GLU A 76 -9.97 -14.95 -2.78
C GLU A 76 -10.93 -14.59 -3.91
N GLY A 77 -11.47 -15.58 -4.62
CA GLY A 77 -12.38 -15.26 -5.71
C GLY A 77 -12.80 -16.43 -6.59
N ILE A 78 -13.52 -16.11 -7.65
CA ILE A 78 -13.92 -17.04 -8.71
C ILE A 78 -13.23 -16.57 -9.99
N VAL A 79 -12.39 -17.41 -10.57
CA VAL A 79 -11.58 -17.07 -11.74
C VAL A 79 -11.71 -18.15 -12.81
N SER A 80 -11.88 -17.76 -14.07
CA SER A 80 -11.67 -18.68 -15.19
C SER A 80 -10.19 -18.76 -15.51
N LEU A 81 -9.54 -19.83 -15.05
CA LEU A 81 -8.10 -20.03 -15.19
C LEU A 81 -7.76 -20.63 -16.54
N GLY A 82 -6.76 -20.05 -17.21
CA GLY A 82 -6.11 -20.62 -18.39
C GLY A 82 -4.77 -21.27 -18.07
N LEU A 83 -4.04 -20.72 -17.10
CA LEU A 83 -2.74 -21.22 -16.65
C LEU A 83 -2.65 -21.18 -15.13
N ILE A 84 -2.15 -22.29 -14.58
CA ILE A 84 -1.64 -22.37 -13.21
C ILE A 84 -0.19 -22.82 -13.27
N GLU A 85 0.70 -22.12 -12.59
CA GLU A 85 2.05 -22.56 -12.32
C GLU A 85 2.27 -22.62 -10.82
N VAL A 86 2.67 -23.78 -10.30
CA VAL A 86 3.01 -23.98 -8.88
C VAL A 86 4.39 -24.60 -8.77
N ASN A 87 5.32 -23.90 -8.11
CA ASN A 87 6.72 -24.29 -7.97
C ASN A 87 7.39 -24.66 -9.30
N GLY A 88 7.09 -23.90 -10.37
CA GLY A 88 7.62 -24.13 -11.71
C GLY A 88 6.86 -25.16 -12.56
N ASN A 89 5.89 -25.88 -11.97
CA ASN A 89 5.10 -26.87 -12.70
C ASN A 89 3.86 -26.20 -13.29
N LYS A 90 3.76 -26.23 -14.63
CA LYS A 90 2.65 -25.64 -15.37
C LYS A 90 1.52 -26.65 -15.55
N ILE A 91 0.31 -26.21 -15.24
CA ILE A 91 -0.94 -26.94 -15.43
C ILE A 91 -1.79 -26.05 -16.35
N SER A 92 -2.06 -26.54 -17.55
CA SER A 92 -3.05 -25.94 -18.44
C SER A 92 -4.41 -26.54 -18.10
N ILE A 93 -5.40 -25.67 -17.91
CA ILE A 93 -6.75 -26.07 -17.55
C ILE A 93 -7.66 -25.64 -18.68
N LYS A 94 -8.64 -26.50 -19.02
CA LYS A 94 -9.72 -26.07 -19.90
C LYS A 94 -10.49 -24.98 -19.16
N GLU A 95 -10.57 -23.80 -19.77
CA GLU A 95 -11.22 -22.61 -19.19
C GLU A 95 -12.54 -22.98 -18.52
N ASN A 96 -12.55 -22.86 -17.19
CA ASN A 96 -13.70 -23.12 -16.34
C ASN A 96 -13.56 -22.28 -15.08
N LYS A 97 -14.68 -22.02 -14.41
CA LYS A 97 -14.70 -21.20 -13.19
C LYS A 97 -14.23 -22.04 -12.01
N TYR A 98 -13.21 -21.56 -11.32
CA TYR A 98 -12.70 -22.17 -10.10
C TYR A 98 -12.70 -21.16 -8.97
N ASP A 99 -13.05 -21.61 -7.77
CA ASP A 99 -12.73 -20.89 -6.55
C ASP A 99 -11.21 -20.86 -6.38
N VAL A 100 -10.66 -19.69 -6.11
CA VAL A 100 -9.23 -19.46 -5.90
C VAL A 100 -9.05 -18.83 -4.52
N VAL A 101 -8.12 -19.37 -3.75
CA VAL A 101 -7.71 -18.84 -2.45
C VAL A 101 -6.20 -18.83 -2.39
N VAL A 102 -5.59 -17.67 -2.14
CA VAL A 102 -4.15 -17.51 -1.96
C VAL A 102 -3.93 -16.73 -0.68
N THR A 103 -3.23 -17.31 0.30
CA THR A 103 -3.01 -16.68 1.61
C THR A 103 -1.55 -16.37 1.86
N GLY A 104 -1.31 -15.28 2.61
CA GLY A 104 0.05 -14.81 2.92
C GLY A 104 0.86 -14.49 1.65
N PHE A 105 0.18 -13.96 0.63
CA PHE A 105 0.76 -13.68 -0.68
C PHE A 105 1.71 -12.49 -0.63
N ASN A 106 2.87 -12.66 -1.26
CA ASN A 106 3.88 -11.63 -1.46
C ASN A 106 4.29 -11.65 -2.93
N GLY A 107 4.02 -10.59 -3.66
CA GLY A 107 4.23 -10.56 -5.10
C GLY A 107 3.41 -9.48 -5.77
N GLU A 108 2.98 -9.76 -6.99
CA GLU A 108 2.30 -8.80 -7.83
C GLU A 108 0.99 -9.38 -8.38
N VAL A 109 -0.03 -8.52 -8.45
CA VAL A 109 -1.25 -8.78 -9.23
C VAL A 109 -1.33 -7.74 -10.32
N VAL A 110 -1.36 -8.18 -11.57
CA VAL A 110 -1.52 -7.32 -12.74
C VAL A 110 -2.88 -7.58 -13.34
N VAL A 111 -3.67 -6.52 -13.53
CA VAL A 111 -4.91 -6.57 -14.31
C VAL A 111 -4.59 -6.09 -15.72
N GLY A 112 -4.52 -7.01 -16.68
CA GLY A 112 -4.25 -6.68 -18.08
C GLY A 112 -5.34 -5.80 -18.68
N ASN A 113 -5.02 -5.06 -19.74
CA ASN A 113 -6.00 -4.26 -20.48
C ASN A 113 -7.06 -5.10 -21.20
N ASP A 114 -6.78 -6.39 -21.40
CA ASP A 114 -7.67 -7.41 -21.93
C ASP A 114 -8.58 -8.03 -20.85
N GLY A 115 -8.45 -7.62 -19.59
CA GLY A 115 -9.19 -8.16 -18.45
C GLY A 115 -8.61 -9.45 -17.86
N ILE A 116 -7.49 -9.96 -18.40
CA ILE A 116 -6.80 -11.10 -17.81
C ILE A 116 -6.04 -10.63 -16.58
N VAL A 117 -6.30 -11.27 -15.44
CA VAL A 117 -5.54 -11.07 -14.20
C VAL A 117 -4.40 -12.08 -14.13
N THR A 118 -3.20 -11.56 -13.89
CA THR A 118 -2.01 -12.34 -13.58
C THR A 118 -1.65 -12.14 -12.12
N ILE A 119 -1.64 -13.21 -11.33
CA ILE A 119 -1.18 -13.23 -9.94
C ILE A 119 0.16 -13.95 -9.95
N ASP A 120 1.26 -13.27 -9.64
CA ASP A 120 2.60 -13.84 -9.66
C ASP A 120 3.37 -13.54 -8.38
N GLY A 121 3.85 -14.58 -7.68
CA GLY A 121 4.60 -14.38 -6.45
C GLY A 121 4.74 -15.61 -5.58
N LYS A 122 4.80 -15.35 -4.28
CA LYS A 122 5.00 -16.36 -3.23
C LYS A 122 3.83 -16.37 -2.27
N ALA A 123 3.32 -17.56 -1.95
CA ALA A 123 2.20 -17.75 -1.03
C ALA A 123 2.53 -18.77 0.06
N GLU A 124 1.76 -18.73 1.15
CA GLU A 124 1.80 -19.76 2.19
C GLU A 124 0.87 -20.93 1.85
N GLN A 125 -0.26 -20.63 1.23
CA GLN A 125 -1.23 -21.59 0.75
C GLN A 125 -1.83 -21.12 -0.57
N VAL A 126 -2.10 -22.07 -1.47
CA VAL A 126 -2.81 -21.85 -2.72
C VAL A 126 -3.88 -22.93 -2.85
N GLY A 127 -5.15 -22.53 -2.90
CA GLY A 127 -6.30 -23.38 -3.19
C GLY A 127 -6.88 -23.01 -4.55
N VAL A 128 -7.20 -24.02 -5.37
CA VAL A 128 -7.90 -23.86 -6.66
C VAL A 128 -8.91 -24.99 -6.83
N GLY A 129 -10.20 -24.66 -6.75
CA GLY A 129 -11.29 -25.63 -6.70
C GLY A 129 -11.06 -26.63 -5.56
N ASP A 130 -11.04 -27.92 -5.88
CA ASP A 130 -10.80 -29.00 -4.93
C ASP A 130 -9.31 -29.25 -4.62
N PHE A 131 -8.40 -28.57 -5.32
CA PHE A 131 -6.96 -28.74 -5.13
C PHE A 131 -6.41 -27.72 -4.12
N SER A 132 -5.55 -28.16 -3.22
CA SER A 132 -4.86 -27.29 -2.27
C SER A 132 -3.37 -27.63 -2.20
N PHE A 133 -2.55 -26.58 -2.25
CA PHE A 133 -1.10 -26.61 -2.08
C PHE A 133 -0.77 -25.88 -0.80
N LEU A 134 -0.05 -26.55 0.10
CA LEU A 134 0.40 -26.00 1.38
C LEU A 134 1.92 -25.89 1.37
N LYS A 135 2.46 -24.82 1.94
CA LYS A 135 3.90 -24.70 2.11
C LYS A 135 4.40 -25.80 3.05
N GLU A 136 5.59 -26.30 2.76
CA GLU A 136 6.38 -26.96 3.80
C GLU A 136 6.86 -25.92 4.82
N GLU A 137 7.12 -26.36 6.05
CA GLU A 137 7.59 -25.48 7.12
C GLU A 137 8.86 -24.71 6.70
N GLY A 138 8.85 -23.39 6.89
CA GLY A 138 9.95 -22.51 6.52
C GLY A 138 10.13 -22.25 5.02
N LYS A 139 9.26 -22.77 4.15
CA LYS A 139 9.29 -22.51 2.69
C LYS A 139 8.11 -21.63 2.26
N SER A 140 8.10 -21.23 0.99
CA SER A 140 7.01 -20.53 0.33
C SER A 140 6.66 -21.24 -0.97
N ILE A 141 5.40 -21.22 -1.38
CA ILE A 141 4.94 -21.74 -2.67
C ILE A 141 5.15 -20.64 -3.71
N SER A 142 5.92 -20.90 -4.77
CA SER A 142 5.92 -20.02 -5.94
C SER A 142 4.65 -20.28 -6.72
N VAL A 143 3.88 -19.24 -7.04
CA VAL A 143 2.60 -19.36 -7.74
C VAL A 143 2.48 -18.31 -8.83
N THR A 144 2.03 -18.77 -10.00
CA THR A 144 1.56 -17.90 -11.09
C THR A 144 0.17 -18.37 -11.50
N LEU A 145 -0.84 -17.51 -11.38
CA LEU A 145 -2.21 -17.78 -11.87
C LEU A 145 -2.54 -16.77 -12.96
N GLN A 146 -3.09 -17.23 -14.07
CA GLN A 146 -3.61 -16.37 -15.13
C GLN A 146 -5.04 -16.77 -15.48
N GLY A 147 -5.93 -15.77 -15.50
CA GLY A 147 -7.32 -16.02 -15.83
C GLY A 147 -8.18 -14.76 -15.80
N ILE A 148 -9.44 -14.95 -16.15
CA ILE A 148 -10.45 -13.88 -16.14
C ILE A 148 -11.22 -13.96 -14.81
N PRO A 149 -11.14 -12.95 -13.94
CA PRO A 149 -11.88 -12.95 -12.69
C PRO A 149 -13.37 -12.67 -12.93
N PHE A 150 -14.22 -13.46 -12.30
CA PHE A 150 -15.65 -13.15 -12.12
C PHE A 150 -15.88 -12.38 -10.84
N LYS A 151 -15.15 -12.78 -9.79
CA LYS A 151 -15.08 -12.12 -8.51
C LYS A 151 -13.68 -12.29 -7.98
N LEU A 152 -13.09 -11.22 -7.44
CA LEU A 152 -11.78 -11.27 -6.81
C LEU A 152 -11.75 -10.28 -5.65
N VAL A 153 -11.36 -10.74 -4.48
CA VAL A 153 -11.19 -9.93 -3.28
C VAL A 153 -9.74 -10.04 -2.85
N ILE A 154 -9.08 -8.90 -2.73
CA ILE A 154 -7.71 -8.78 -2.26
C ILE A 154 -7.75 -7.98 -0.97
N THR A 155 -7.28 -8.57 0.12
CA THR A 155 -7.19 -7.92 1.43
C THR A 155 -5.76 -7.52 1.73
N ASN A 156 -5.58 -6.55 2.64
CA ASN A 156 -4.26 -6.02 3.02
C ASN A 156 -3.50 -5.46 1.80
N VAL A 157 -4.21 -4.65 1.01
CA VAL A 157 -3.64 -3.87 -0.09
C VAL A 157 -3.10 -2.57 0.50
N ASN A 158 -1.80 -2.30 0.29
CA ASN A 158 -1.11 -1.15 0.87
C ASN A 158 -0.31 -0.41 -0.21
N GLN A 159 -0.92 0.57 -0.88
CA GLN A 159 -0.30 1.29 -1.99
C GLN A 159 -1.01 2.62 -2.28
N ASP A 160 -0.43 3.41 -3.18
CA ASP A 160 -1.15 4.52 -3.79
C ASP A 160 -2.01 4.02 -4.95
N PHE A 161 -3.14 4.69 -5.17
CA PHE A 161 -3.96 4.51 -6.36
C PHE A 161 -4.04 5.81 -7.14
N SER A 162 -3.87 5.69 -8.46
CA SER A 162 -4.04 6.80 -9.40
C SER A 162 -4.88 6.34 -10.57
N PHE A 163 -5.99 7.04 -10.79
CA PHE A 163 -6.93 6.78 -11.86
C PHE A 163 -7.06 8.03 -12.74
N ALA A 164 -6.98 7.85 -14.06
CA ALA A 164 -7.04 8.95 -15.01
C ALA A 164 -8.47 9.45 -15.28
N GLY A 165 -9.46 8.57 -15.17
CA GLY A 165 -10.88 8.88 -15.37
C GLY A 165 -11.73 7.74 -14.87
N VAL A 166 -12.55 8.02 -13.85
CA VAL A 166 -13.43 7.01 -13.24
C VAL A 166 -14.85 7.54 -13.07
N ASP A 167 -15.80 6.63 -13.22
CA ASP A 167 -17.21 6.84 -12.92
C ASP A 167 -17.57 6.07 -11.65
N GLY A 168 -18.30 6.69 -10.73
CA GLY A 168 -18.63 6.03 -9.47
C GLY A 168 -19.04 6.94 -8.33
N GLU A 169 -18.94 6.42 -7.11
CA GLU A 169 -19.15 7.16 -5.86
C GLU A 169 -17.92 7.00 -4.95
N LEU A 170 -17.34 8.11 -4.53
CA LEU A 170 -16.33 8.17 -3.49
C LEU A 170 -16.99 8.64 -2.18
N THR A 171 -16.87 7.84 -1.13
CA THR A 171 -17.20 8.23 0.24
C THR A 171 -15.92 8.41 1.05
N VAL A 172 -15.74 9.58 1.66
CA VAL A 172 -14.56 9.90 2.48
C VAL A 172 -14.96 10.35 3.87
N GLY A 173 -14.27 9.85 4.89
CA GLY A 173 -14.55 10.09 6.30
C GLY A 173 -15.92 9.61 6.76
N GLY A 174 -16.58 8.74 5.98
CA GLY A 174 -17.95 8.26 6.23
C GLY A 174 -19.05 9.33 6.12
N ARG A 175 -18.72 10.53 5.65
CA ARG A 175 -19.65 11.68 5.63
C ARG A 175 -19.71 12.35 4.26
N LEU A 176 -18.56 12.57 3.64
CA LEU A 176 -18.49 13.22 2.34
C LEU A 176 -18.72 12.17 1.26
N LYS A 177 -19.78 12.35 0.47
CA LYS A 177 -20.08 11.52 -0.70
C LYS A 177 -19.93 12.38 -1.95
N LEU A 178 -19.16 11.88 -2.92
CA LEU A 178 -18.87 12.56 -4.18
C LEU A 178 -19.18 11.59 -5.32
N SER A 179 -20.04 12.03 -6.24
CA SER A 179 -20.25 11.33 -7.51
C SER A 179 -19.12 11.70 -8.47
N LEU A 180 -18.49 10.68 -9.04
CA LEU A 180 -17.40 10.81 -10.01
C LEU A 180 -17.96 10.57 -11.41
N SER A 181 -17.57 11.41 -12.36
CA SER A 181 -18.01 11.32 -13.76
C SER A 181 -16.84 11.61 -14.70
N ASN A 182 -16.11 10.56 -15.07
CA ASN A 182 -14.84 10.60 -15.79
C ASN A 182 -13.80 11.49 -15.09
N ASP A 183 -13.74 11.36 -13.77
CA ASP A 183 -12.89 12.21 -12.94
C ASP A 183 -11.56 11.52 -12.67
N ALA A 184 -10.45 12.25 -12.79
CA ALA A 184 -9.17 11.76 -12.31
C ALA A 184 -9.21 11.68 -10.77
N LEU A 185 -8.73 10.58 -10.20
CA LEU A 185 -8.76 10.32 -8.76
C LEU A 185 -7.41 9.80 -8.30
N ASN A 186 -6.85 10.40 -7.25
CA ASN A 186 -5.69 9.85 -6.56
C ASN A 186 -6.03 9.57 -5.10
N ILE A 187 -5.54 8.45 -4.59
CA ILE A 187 -5.63 8.05 -3.19
C ILE A 187 -4.22 7.72 -2.72
N LEU A 188 -3.71 8.46 -1.73
CA LEU A 188 -2.37 8.25 -1.19
C LEU A 188 -2.41 7.41 0.09
N ASP A 189 -1.38 6.58 0.24
CA ASP A 189 -1.19 5.61 1.32
C ASP A 189 -2.46 4.80 1.62
N PHE A 190 -3.13 4.28 0.58
CA PHE A 190 -4.29 3.45 0.79
C PHE A 190 -3.88 2.17 1.53
N SER A 191 -4.64 1.81 2.55
CA SER A 191 -4.55 0.54 3.25
C SER A 191 -5.95 -0.04 3.43
N GLY A 192 -6.20 -1.23 2.89
CA GLY A 192 -7.52 -1.83 2.96
C GLY A 192 -7.71 -3.04 2.07
N SER A 193 -8.89 -3.10 1.45
CA SER A 193 -9.30 -4.19 0.56
C SER A 193 -9.73 -3.65 -0.79
N LEU A 194 -9.50 -4.47 -1.82
CA LEU A 194 -9.96 -4.28 -3.19
C LEU A 194 -10.86 -5.45 -3.53
N SER A 195 -12.05 -5.18 -4.04
CA SER A 195 -12.94 -6.17 -4.61
C SER A 195 -13.21 -5.82 -6.07
N LEU A 196 -12.99 -6.79 -6.94
CA LEU A 196 -13.40 -6.77 -8.34
C LEU A 196 -14.58 -7.73 -8.50
N ASP A 197 -15.63 -7.25 -9.13
CA ASP A 197 -16.76 -8.01 -9.65
C ASP A 197 -16.88 -7.67 -11.15
N GLU A 198 -17.61 -8.46 -11.93
CA GLU A 198 -17.68 -8.38 -13.41
C GLU A 198 -17.85 -6.94 -13.94
N ASN A 199 -18.56 -6.08 -13.20
CA ASN A 199 -18.89 -4.72 -13.60
C ASN A 199 -18.60 -3.65 -12.55
N LYS A 200 -17.88 -4.00 -11.47
CA LYS A 200 -17.73 -3.10 -10.33
C LYS A 200 -16.40 -3.31 -9.64
N VAL A 201 -15.77 -2.19 -9.28
CA VAL A 201 -14.60 -2.17 -8.40
C VAL A 201 -14.98 -1.49 -7.10
N LEU A 202 -14.62 -2.11 -5.98
CA LEU A 202 -14.80 -1.56 -4.66
C LEU A 202 -13.44 -1.48 -3.96
N LEU A 203 -13.06 -0.29 -3.51
CA LEU A 203 -12.00 -0.11 -2.51
C LEU A 203 -12.66 0.24 -1.18
N ASP A 204 -12.27 -0.46 -0.12
CA ASP A 204 -12.74 -0.18 1.25
C ASP A 204 -11.56 -0.24 2.20
N GLY A 205 -11.30 0.87 2.91
CA GLY A 205 -10.13 1.00 3.77
C GLY A 205 -9.91 2.41 4.32
N ILE A 206 -8.64 2.77 4.46
CA ILE A 206 -8.18 4.09 4.89
C ILE A 206 -7.20 4.67 3.86
N GLY A 207 -7.18 5.99 3.73
CA GLY A 207 -6.16 6.73 2.97
C GLY A 207 -5.66 7.94 3.75
N SER A 208 -4.52 8.49 3.36
CA SER A 208 -3.92 9.67 4.00
C SER A 208 -4.31 10.98 3.32
N SER A 209 -4.52 10.95 2.00
CA SER A 209 -4.88 12.09 1.17
C SER A 209 -5.64 11.63 -0.08
N PHE A 210 -6.46 12.52 -0.62
CA PHE A 210 -7.30 12.26 -1.78
C PHE A 210 -7.29 13.50 -2.68
N SER A 211 -7.18 13.30 -4.00
CA SER A 211 -7.37 14.38 -4.96
C SER A 211 -8.30 13.97 -6.10
N ILE A 212 -9.20 14.88 -6.49
CA ILE A 212 -10.13 14.71 -7.61
C ILE A 212 -9.88 15.82 -8.60
N LYS A 213 -9.73 15.49 -9.90
CA LYS A 213 -9.40 16.47 -10.96
C LYS A 213 -8.13 17.29 -10.67
N GLY A 214 -7.23 16.74 -9.86
CA GLY A 214 -6.01 17.43 -9.42
C GLY A 214 -6.20 18.39 -8.24
N GLU A 215 -7.39 18.48 -7.67
CA GLU A 215 -7.67 19.27 -6.46
C GLU A 215 -7.69 18.38 -5.21
N ASP A 216 -6.96 18.78 -4.17
CA ASP A 216 -6.90 18.05 -2.91
C ASP A 216 -8.20 18.20 -2.10
N ILE A 217 -8.71 17.08 -1.59
CA ILE A 217 -9.88 17.05 -0.71
C ILE A 217 -9.42 17.26 0.74
N ASN A 218 -9.56 18.49 1.23
CA ASN A 218 -9.25 18.82 2.62
C ASN A 218 -10.42 18.45 3.54
N ILE A 219 -10.30 17.33 4.26
CA ILE A 219 -11.31 16.92 5.24
C ILE A 219 -10.87 17.34 6.64
N ASN A 220 -11.56 18.34 7.17
CA ASN A 220 -11.40 18.77 8.54
C ASN A 220 -12.11 17.78 9.47
N VAL A 221 -11.48 16.63 9.72
CA VAL A 221 -11.92 15.70 10.77
C VAL A 221 -11.57 16.36 12.11
N SER A 222 -12.52 17.09 12.67
CA SER A 222 -12.53 17.58 14.07
C SER A 222 -13.07 16.51 15.00
#